data_AF-A0A358QXY5-F1
#
_entry.id   AF-A0A358QXY5-F1
#
_cell.length_a   1.000
_cell.length_b   1.000
_cell.length_c   1.000
_cell.angle_alpha   90.00
_cell.angle_beta   90.00
_cell.angle_gamma   90.00
#
_symmetry.space_group_name_H-M   'P 1'
#
loop_
_entity.id
_entity.type
_entity.pdbx_description
1 polymer ?
#
loop_
_entity_poly.entity_id
_entity_poly.type
_entity_poly.pdbx_seq_one_letter_code
_entity_poly.pdbx_strand_id
1 'polypeptide(L)' 'MEEYLRSRVPWSTEPSLKQLTEEIGIDFDRFIYGMKYDKSDVELAGELGVTEKTIQHLRDHFMRKGLGSIMGQD' A
#
# COMPACT_ATOMS: atom_id res chain seq x y z
N MET A 1 23.74 -6.83 27.54
CA MET A 1 22.38 -6.32 27.78
C MET A 1 21.62 -6.56 26.50
N GLU A 2 21.11 -7.78 26.37
CA GLU A 2 20.55 -8.34 25.15
C GLU A 2 19.05 -8.04 25.18
N GLU A 3 18.59 -7.21 24.24
CA GLU A 3 17.24 -6.69 24.18
C GLU A 3 16.27 -7.76 23.66
N TYR A 4 15.77 -8.56 24.59
CA TYR A 4 14.79 -9.64 24.38
C TYR A 4 13.34 -9.11 24.36
N LEU A 5 12.98 -8.30 23.35
CA LEU A 5 11.60 -7.84 23.13
C LEU A 5 11.14 -7.92 21.66
N ARG A 6 11.73 -8.82 20.86
CA ARG A 6 11.19 -9.19 19.54
C ARG A 6 10.55 -10.58 19.59
N SER A 7 9.36 -10.67 20.14
CA SER A 7 8.53 -11.87 19.98
C SER A 7 7.06 -11.50 20.05
N ARG A 8 6.39 -11.63 18.89
CA ARG A 8 4.99 -12.04 18.63
C ARG A 8 4.32 -11.20 17.54
N VAL A 9 4.65 -11.43 16.26
CA VAL A 9 3.67 -11.91 15.26
C VAL A 9 4.43 -12.54 14.08
N PRO A 10 4.12 -13.78 13.66
CA PRO A 10 4.95 -14.54 12.74
C PRO A 10 4.40 -14.55 11.30
N TRP A 11 4.00 -13.41 10.70
CA TRP A 11 3.57 -13.38 9.29
C TRP A 11 3.93 -12.04 8.62
N SER A 12 4.84 -12.12 7.65
CA SER A 12 5.31 -11.09 6.70
C SER A 12 5.95 -9.82 7.28
N THR A 13 7.29 -9.82 7.33
CA THR A 13 8.15 -8.66 7.66
C THR A 13 8.18 -7.59 6.55
N GLU A 14 7.39 -7.76 5.49
CA GLU A 14 7.29 -6.79 4.39
C GLU A 14 6.31 -5.66 4.80
N PRO A 15 6.62 -4.39 4.46
CA PRO A 15 5.77 -3.26 4.81
C PRO A 15 4.38 -3.43 4.20
N SER A 16 3.33 -3.21 5.01
CA SER A 16 1.96 -3.19 4.49
C SER A 16 1.79 -2.04 3.50
N LEU A 17 0.85 -2.16 2.55
CA LEU A 17 0.58 -1.09 1.57
C LEU A 17 0.34 0.27 2.23
N LYS A 18 -0.37 0.28 3.37
CA LYS A 18 -0.59 1.48 4.17
C LYS A 18 0.72 2.10 4.68
N GLN A 19 1.66 1.28 5.17
CA GLN A 19 2.97 1.76 5.61
C GLN A 19 3.79 2.31 4.43
N LEU A 20 3.73 1.66 3.27
CA LEU A 20 4.38 2.14 2.05
C LEU A 20 3.84 3.51 1.62
N THR A 21 2.52 3.72 1.69
CA THR A 21 1.92 5.03 1.39
C THR A 21 2.28 6.08 2.43
N GLU A 22 2.30 5.73 3.72
CA GLU A 22 2.68 6.66 4.80
C GLU A 22 4.15 7.09 4.70
N GLU A 23 5.06 6.19 4.32
CA GLU A 23 6.50 6.46 4.19
C GLU A 23 6.81 7.52 3.12
N ILE A 24 6.03 7.53 2.04
CA ILE A 24 6.18 8.46 0.91
C ILE A 24 5.22 9.66 1.00
N GLY A 25 4.43 9.77 2.08
CA GLY A 25 3.49 10.87 2.30
C GLY A 25 2.25 10.84 1.40
N ILE A 26 1.89 9.68 0.85
CA ILE A 26 0.66 9.49 0.08
C ILE A 26 -0.51 9.24 1.04
N ASP A 27 -1.63 9.90 0.75
CA ASP A 27 -2.90 9.61 1.40
C ASP A 27 -3.45 8.26 0.91
N PHE A 28 -3.40 7.26 1.80
CA PHE A 28 -3.86 5.90 1.51
C PHE A 28 -5.33 5.85 1.09
N ASP A 29 -6.20 6.64 1.74
CA ASP A 29 -7.63 6.65 1.46
C ASP A 29 -7.89 7.18 0.04
N ARG A 30 -7.22 8.27 -0.34
CA ARG A 30 -7.25 8.80 -1.71
C ARG A 30 -6.71 7.81 -2.73
N PHE A 31 -5.65 7.07 -2.41
CA PHE A 31 -5.11 6.03 -3.28
C PHE A 31 -6.13 4.90 -3.52
N ILE A 32 -6.76 4.39 -2.45
CA ILE A 32 -7.80 3.37 -2.55
C ILE A 32 -9.03 3.91 -3.30
N TYR A 33 -9.42 5.16 -3.06
CA TYR A 33 -10.49 5.81 -3.80
C TYR A 33 -10.16 5.87 -5.30
N GLY A 34 -8.96 6.32 -5.67
CA GLY A 34 -8.57 6.34 -7.08
C GLY A 34 -8.59 4.96 -7.73
N MET A 35 -8.18 3.90 -7.00
CA MET A 35 -8.31 2.53 -7.51
C MET A 35 -9.78 2.06 -7.62
N LYS A 36 -10.65 2.44 -6.68
CA LYS A 36 -12.08 2.11 -6.72
C LYS A 36 -12.81 2.72 -7.93
N TYR A 37 -12.39 3.91 -8.37
CA TYR A 37 -12.93 4.59 -9.55
C TYR A 37 -12.18 4.29 -10.85
N ASP A 38 -11.30 3.29 -10.84
CA ASP A 38 -10.46 2.91 -11.98
C ASP A 38 -9.65 4.09 -12.57
N LYS A 39 -9.15 4.97 -11.70
CA LYS A 39 -8.29 6.06 -12.13
C LYS A 39 -6.99 5.52 -12.72
N SER A 40 -6.53 6.20 -13.77
CA SER A 40 -5.25 5.90 -14.39
C SER A 40 -4.08 6.30 -13.47
N ASP A 41 -2.94 5.67 -13.66
CA ASP A 41 -1.76 5.92 -12.81
C ASP A 41 -1.29 7.38 -12.89
N VAL A 42 -1.47 8.03 -14.04
CA VAL A 42 -1.21 9.46 -14.28
C VAL A 42 -2.10 10.35 -13.43
N GLU A 43 -3.40 10.07 -13.40
CA GLU A 43 -4.39 10.85 -12.64
C GLU A 43 -4.10 10.75 -11.14
N LEU A 44 -3.86 9.52 -10.66
CA LEU A 44 -3.47 9.24 -9.28
C LEU A 44 -2.14 9.89 -8.90
N ALA A 45 -1.15 9.85 -9.80
CA ALA A 45 0.15 10.49 -9.59
C ALA A 45 0.00 12.00 -9.41
N GLY A 46 -0.79 12.65 -10.26
CA GLY A 46 -1.11 14.07 -10.14
C GLY A 46 -1.87 14.42 -8.86
N GLU A 47 -2.89 13.63 -8.50
CA GLU A 47 -3.71 13.86 -7.30
C GLU A 47 -2.96 13.63 -5.99
N LEU A 48 -2.02 12.68 -5.99
CA LEU A 48 -1.23 12.31 -4.82
C LEU A 48 0.13 13.01 -4.76
N GLY A 49 0.50 13.77 -5.80
CA GLY A 49 1.76 14.50 -5.87
C GLY A 49 2.99 13.59 -5.97
N VAL A 50 2.84 12.41 -6.57
CA VAL A 50 3.92 11.42 -6.73
C VAL A 50 4.16 11.07 -8.19
N THR A 51 5.16 10.26 -8.47
CA THR A 51 5.42 9.79 -9.83
C THR A 51 4.49 8.65 -10.23
N GLU A 52 4.17 8.54 -11.51
CA GLU A 52 3.42 7.40 -12.08
C GLU A 52 4.04 6.05 -11.70
N LYS A 53 5.38 6.00 -11.66
CA LYS A 53 6.13 4.80 -11.28
C LYS A 53 5.87 4.39 -9.82
N THR A 54 5.72 5.36 -8.93
CA THR A 54 5.33 5.14 -7.54
C THR A 54 3.94 4.50 -7.47
N ILE A 55 2.98 5.05 -8.22
CA ILE A 55 1.61 4.49 -8.29
C ILE A 55 1.61 3.08 -8.86
N GLN A 56 2.36 2.82 -9.94
CA GLN A 56 2.50 1.47 -10.50
C GLN A 56 3.06 0.47 -9.48
N HIS A 57 4.10 0.84 -8.72
CA HIS A 57 4.65 -0.02 -7.69
C HIS A 57 3.63 -0.31 -6.57
N LEU A 58 2.89 0.70 -6.11
CA LEU A 58 1.85 0.53 -5.09
C LEU A 58 0.69 -0.34 -5.61
N ARG A 59 0.29 -0.15 -6.87
CA ARG A 59 -0.75 -0.93 -7.53
C ARG A 59 -0.33 -2.39 -7.72
N ASP A 60 0.89 -2.63 -8.17
CA ASP A 60 1.46 -3.99 -8.27
C ASP A 60 1.54 -4.66 -6.88
N HIS A 61 1.98 -3.92 -5.86
CA HIS A 61 1.97 -4.40 -4.48
C HIS A 61 0.56 -4.72 -3.99
N PHE A 62 -0.42 -3.87 -4.27
CA PHE A 62 -1.84 -4.10 -3.96
C PHE A 62 -2.40 -5.32 -4.69
N MET A 63 -2.09 -5.52 -5.96
CA MET A 63 -2.58 -6.68 -6.72
C MET A 63 -1.94 -7.98 -6.24
N ARG A 64 -0.64 -7.96 -5.91
CA ARG A 64 0.09 -9.16 -5.45
C ARG A 64 -0.20 -9.53 -4.00
N LYS A 65 -0.41 -8.55 -3.12
CA LYS A 65 -0.50 -8.74 -1.65
C LYS A 65 -1.83 -8.29 -1.06
N GLY A 66 -2.50 -7.32 -1.67
CA GLY A 66 -3.76 -6.74 -1.20
C GLY A 66 -5.01 -7.53 -1.58
N LEU A 67 -5.06 -8.20 -2.75
CA LEU A 67 -6.24 -8.96 -3.17
C LEU A 67 -6.63 -10.08 -2.19
N GLY A 68 -5.64 -10.74 -1.57
CA GLY A 68 -5.89 -11.75 -0.52
C GLY A 68 -6.46 -11.18 0.79
N SER A 69 -6.34 -9.88 1.03
CA SER A 69 -6.77 -9.23 2.27
C SER A 69 -8.08 -8.44 2.14
N ILE A 70 -8.59 -8.22 0.92
CA ILE A 70 -9.73 -7.32 0.66
C ILE A 70 -10.85 -8.03 -0.12
N MET A 71 -10.56 -9.08 -0.91
CA MET A 71 -11.58 -9.90 -1.61
C MET A 71 -11.97 -11.18 -0.84
N GLY A 72 -11.59 -11.32 0.44
CA GLY A 72 -11.72 -12.56 1.21
C GLY A 72 -12.34 -12.44 2.60
N GLN A 73 -13.27 -11.50 2.81
CA GLN A 73 -14.13 -11.48 4.00
C GLN A 73 -15.60 -11.38 3.54
N ASP A 74 -16.22 -12.56 3.46
CA ASP A 74 -17.66 -12.89 3.31
C ASP A 74 -18.38 -12.42 2.03
#